data_AF-A0A8D8P878-F1
#
_entry.id   AF-A0A8D8P878-F1
#
_cell.length_a   1.000
_cell.length_b   1.000
_cell.length_c   1.000
_cell.angle_alpha   90.00
_cell.angle_beta   90.00
_cell.angle_gamma   90.00
#
_symmetry.space_group_name_H-M   'P 1'
#
loop_
_entity.id
_entity.type
_entity.pdbx_description
1 polymer ?
#
loop_
_entity_poly.entity_id
_entity_poly.type
_entity_poly.pdbx_seq_one_letter_code
_entity_poly.pdbx_strand_id
1 'polypeptide(L)'
;MAFNKDEMHAPTWMDQSFFEKVLKHSENDPAVTVGALKIVPGSNAGDHYASIIFRAAVSYQSRGKSHETSLIVKTVPAEEGMKKEMLKNGMLFETETLMYSTVLPEMYRLMKAAGDETELGPR
;
A
#
# COMPACT_ATOMS: atom_id res chain seq x y z
N MET A 1 -14.48 -21.78 0.24
CA MET A 1 -13.42 -21.18 -0.59
C MET A 1 -12.17 -21.13 0.26
N ALA A 2 -11.08 -21.75 -0.18
CA ALA A 2 -9.89 -21.96 0.65
C ALA A 2 -8.86 -20.87 0.35
N PHE A 3 -8.66 -19.96 1.30
CA PHE A 3 -7.47 -19.12 1.32
C PHE A 3 -6.26 -19.99 1.69
N ASN A 4 -5.08 -19.72 1.12
CA ASN A 4 -3.85 -20.25 1.72
C ASN A 4 -3.67 -19.59 3.11
N LYS A 5 -3.11 -20.31 4.09
CA LYS A 5 -2.96 -19.82 5.47
C LYS A 5 -2.29 -18.44 5.55
N ASP A 6 -1.31 -18.20 4.67
CA ASP A 6 -0.50 -16.99 4.58
C ASP A 6 -1.31 -15.77 4.08
N GLU A 7 -2.45 -16.00 3.43
CA GLU A 7 -3.33 -14.98 2.85
C GLU A 7 -4.44 -14.54 3.82
N MET A 8 -4.61 -15.26 4.95
CA MET A 8 -5.71 -15.01 5.89
C MET A 8 -5.33 -14.04 7.00
N HIS A 9 -4.05 -13.91 7.32
CA HIS A 9 -3.58 -13.13 8.46
C HIS A 9 -2.57 -12.09 8.01
N ALA A 10 -2.81 -10.85 8.41
CA ALA A 10 -1.84 -9.78 8.21
C ALA A 10 -0.54 -10.10 8.96
N PRO A 11 0.63 -9.82 8.38
CA PRO A 11 1.90 -10.01 9.07
C PRO A 11 2.03 -9.05 10.26
N THR A 12 2.83 -9.42 11.25
CA THR A 12 2.96 -8.66 12.52
C THR A 12 3.48 -7.24 12.35
N TRP A 13 4.22 -6.94 11.28
CA TRP A 13 4.69 -5.59 10.97
C TRP A 13 3.57 -4.66 10.46
N MET A 14 2.44 -5.22 9.98
CA MET A 14 1.32 -4.46 9.45
C MET A 14 0.39 -4.04 10.59
N ASP A 15 0.92 -3.21 11.48
CA ASP A 15 0.25 -2.76 12.70
C ASP A 15 -0.09 -1.25 12.66
N GLN A 16 -0.66 -0.72 13.74
CA GLN A 16 -1.01 0.69 13.86
C GLN A 16 0.22 1.62 13.67
N SER A 17 1.38 1.22 14.18
CA SER A 17 2.61 2.01 14.09
C SER A 17 3.07 2.16 12.63
N PHE A 18 2.95 1.09 11.84
CA PHE A 18 3.23 1.13 10.41
C PHE A 18 2.30 2.10 9.68
N PHE A 19 0.98 1.99 9.88
CA PHE A 19 0.02 2.89 9.23
C PHE A 19 0.16 4.33 9.70
N GLU A 20 0.50 4.57 10.96
CA GLU A 20 0.77 5.91 11.47
C GLU A 20 1.97 6.53 10.75
N LYS A 21 3.06 5.77 10.55
CA LYS A 21 4.22 6.23 9.78
C LYS A 21 3.85 6.56 8.33
N VAL A 22 3.06 5.70 7.68
CA VAL A 22 2.59 5.92 6.30
C VAL A 22 1.74 7.19 6.20
N LEU A 23 0.77 7.35 7.10
CA LEU A 23 -0.15 8.49 7.08
C LEU A 23 0.55 9.80 7.45
N LYS A 24 1.53 9.80 8.37
CA LYS A 24 2.38 10.99 8.64
C LYS A 24 3.06 11.49 7.38
N HIS A 25 3.58 10.58 6.56
CA HIS A 25 4.22 10.93 5.29
C HIS A 25 3.20 11.41 4.26
N SER A 26 2.09 10.69 4.08
CA SER A 26 1.04 11.02 3.10
C SER A 26 0.36 12.36 3.37
N GLU A 27 0.04 12.65 4.63
CA GLU A 27 -0.64 13.89 5.05
C GLU A 27 0.33 15.07 5.23
N ASN A 28 1.63 14.80 5.14
CA ASN A 28 2.69 15.73 5.51
C ASN A 28 2.40 16.39 6.89
N ASP A 29 2.00 15.56 7.87
CA ASP A 29 1.68 15.96 9.23
C ASP A 29 2.31 14.96 10.22
N PRO A 30 3.38 15.35 10.96
CA PRO A 30 4.02 14.47 11.93
C PRO A 30 3.18 14.20 13.18
N ALA A 31 2.09 14.93 13.40
CA ALA A 31 1.19 14.78 14.54
C ALA A 31 0.07 13.77 14.31
N VAL A 32 0.02 13.11 13.14
CA VAL A 32 -0.99 12.09 12.85
C VAL A 32 -0.94 10.96 13.88
N THR A 33 -2.10 10.53 14.36
CA THR A 33 -2.25 9.37 15.23
C THR A 33 -3.32 8.42 14.70
N VAL A 34 -3.02 7.11 14.72
CA VAL A 34 -3.96 6.09 14.28
C VAL A 34 -4.84 5.64 15.45
N GLY A 35 -6.15 5.61 15.24
CA GLY A 35 -7.14 5.14 16.21
C GLY A 35 -7.58 3.70 15.92
N ALA A 36 -8.56 3.54 15.03
CA ALA A 36 -9.06 2.22 14.65
C ALA A 36 -8.33 1.70 13.41
N LEU A 37 -7.97 0.41 13.43
CA LEU A 37 -7.34 -0.29 12.32
C LEU A 37 -8.03 -1.65 12.12
N LYS A 38 -8.53 -1.89 10.90
CA LYS A 38 -9.07 -3.19 10.50
C LYS A 38 -8.40 -3.63 9.21
N ILE A 39 -7.75 -4.79 9.24
CA ILE A 39 -7.08 -5.37 8.07
C ILE A 39 -7.83 -6.64 7.67
N VAL A 40 -8.10 -6.76 6.38
CA VAL A 40 -8.76 -7.92 5.77
C VAL A 40 -8.04 -8.31 4.48
N PRO A 41 -8.19 -9.55 3.99
CA PRO A 41 -7.75 -9.91 2.64
C PRO A 41 -8.34 -8.95 1.61
N GLY A 42 -7.51 -8.47 0.68
CA GLY A 42 -7.86 -7.45 -0.31
C GLY A 42 -8.35 -8.00 -1.65
N SER A 43 -8.26 -9.31 -1.86
CA SER A 43 -8.60 -10.01 -3.11
C SER A 43 -9.03 -11.46 -2.86
N ASN A 44 -9.66 -12.11 -3.85
CA ASN A 44 -10.09 -13.51 -3.72
C ASN A 44 -8.93 -14.47 -3.95
N ALA A 45 -8.96 -15.63 -3.29
CA ALA A 45 -7.94 -16.67 -3.47
C ALA A 45 -7.71 -16.99 -4.96
N GLY A 46 -6.46 -16.85 -5.41
CA GLY A 46 -6.05 -17.08 -6.80
C GLY A 46 -5.87 -15.84 -7.66
N ASP A 47 -6.38 -14.67 -7.26
CA ASP A 47 -6.33 -13.44 -8.07
C ASP A 47 -4.95 -12.73 -8.04
N HIS A 48 -4.09 -13.07 -7.09
CA HIS A 48 -2.91 -12.25 -6.73
C HIS A 48 -1.55 -12.87 -7.10
N TYR A 49 -1.55 -13.97 -7.88
CA TYR A 49 -0.41 -14.72 -8.48
C TYR A 49 0.90 -14.76 -7.65
N ALA A 50 1.63 -13.65 -7.60
CA ALA A 50 2.96 -13.50 -7.02
C ALA A 50 3.03 -12.49 -5.85
N SER A 51 1.89 -12.06 -5.31
CA SER A 51 1.80 -11.15 -4.16
C SER A 51 0.63 -11.52 -3.25
N ILE A 52 0.59 -10.95 -2.05
CA ILE A 52 -0.55 -10.96 -1.15
C ILE A 52 -1.05 -9.52 -1.05
N ILE A 53 -2.36 -9.34 -1.20
CA ILE A 53 -3.01 -8.04 -1.11
C ILE A 53 -3.88 -8.01 0.14
N PHE A 54 -3.69 -6.99 0.96
CA PHE A 54 -4.54 -6.67 2.10
C PHE A 54 -5.24 -5.33 1.88
N ARG A 55 -6.44 -5.21 2.44
CA ARG A 55 -7.14 -3.93 2.58
C ARG A 55 -7.13 -3.52 4.05
N ALA A 56 -6.63 -2.32 4.33
CA ALA A 56 -6.62 -1.73 5.65
C ALA A 56 -7.61 -0.57 5.70
N ALA A 57 -8.64 -0.66 6.54
CA ALA A 57 -9.48 0.47 6.91
C ALA A 57 -8.88 1.12 8.16
N VAL A 58 -8.55 2.41 8.06
CA VAL A 58 -7.83 3.16 9.10
C VAL A 58 -8.61 4.41 9.46
N SER A 59 -8.94 4.59 10.74
CA SER A 59 -9.42 5.86 11.29
C SER A 59 -8.26 6.55 12.00
N TYR A 60 -8.01 7.82 11.69
CA TYR A 60 -6.87 8.58 12.20
C TYR A 60 -7.24 10.03 12.53
N GLN A 61 -6.41 10.67 13.35
CA GLN A 61 -6.47 12.11 13.59
C GLN A 61 -5.35 12.81 12.82
N SER A 62 -5.65 13.93 12.18
CA SER A 62 -4.69 14.81 11.50
C SER A 62 -5.11 16.25 11.73
N ARG A 63 -4.20 17.14 12.14
CA ARG A 63 -4.47 18.57 12.37
C ARG A 63 -5.76 18.85 13.19
N GLY A 64 -6.02 18.02 14.19
CA GLY A 64 -7.20 18.14 15.08
C GLY A 64 -8.53 17.71 14.47
N LYS A 65 -8.52 17.00 13.34
CA LYS A 65 -9.72 16.45 12.67
C LYS A 65 -9.64 14.94 12.57
N SER A 66 -10.82 14.30 12.67
CA SER A 66 -10.99 12.87 12.42
C SER A 66 -11.10 12.57 10.93
N HIS A 67 -10.40 11.52 10.49
CA HIS A 67 -10.40 11.03 9.12
C HIS A 67 -10.56 9.52 9.08
N GLU A 68 -11.08 9.01 7.96
CA GLU A 68 -11.12 7.58 7.64
C GLU A 68 -10.57 7.37 6.23
N THR A 69 -9.79 6.31 6.05
CA THR A 69 -9.25 5.94 4.74
C THR A 69 -9.21 4.42 4.56
N SER A 70 -9.17 3.98 3.30
CA SER A 70 -8.98 2.57 2.92
C SER A 70 -7.74 2.44 2.05
N LEU A 71 -6.74 1.72 2.56
CA LEU A 71 -5.46 1.52 1.90
C LEU A 71 -5.35 0.09 1.37
N ILE A 72 -4.70 -0.06 0.22
CA ILE A 72 -4.27 -1.36 -0.30
C ILE A 72 -2.80 -1.57 0.07
N VAL A 73 -2.50 -2.72 0.67
CA VAL A 73 -1.12 -3.12 0.98
C VAL A 73 -0.79 -4.36 0.17
N LYS A 74 0.16 -4.21 -0.75
CA LYS A 74 0.68 -5.31 -1.57
C LYS A 74 2.03 -5.74 -1.00
N THR A 75 2.16 -7.02 -0.67
CA THR A 75 3.36 -7.58 -0.05
C THR A 75 3.67 -8.97 -0.61
N VAL A 76 4.89 -9.47 -0.37
CA VAL A 76 5.20 -10.90 -0.53
C VAL A 76 4.75 -11.68 0.71
N PRO A 77 4.58 -13.02 0.61
CA PRO A 77 4.34 -13.87 1.76
C PRO A 77 5.36 -13.67 2.87
N ALA A 78 4.88 -13.59 4.12
CA ALA A 78 5.73 -13.42 5.29
C ALA A 78 6.47 -14.72 5.66
N GLU A 79 5.80 -15.86 5.52
CA GLU A 79 6.37 -17.19 5.80
C GLU A 79 7.56 -17.51 4.91
N GLU A 80 8.61 -18.09 5.50
CA GLU A 80 9.78 -18.54 4.76
C GLU A 80 9.48 -19.80 3.93
N GLY A 81 10.06 -19.88 2.75
CA GLY A 81 9.89 -21.02 1.85
C GLY A 81 10.18 -20.68 0.39
N MET A 82 10.12 -21.68 -0.48
CA MET A 82 10.45 -21.55 -1.90
C MET A 82 9.69 -20.42 -2.59
N LYS A 83 8.42 -20.18 -2.21
CA LYS A 83 7.62 -19.07 -2.76
C LYS A 83 8.25 -17.71 -2.46
N LYS A 84 8.63 -17.45 -1.21
CA LYS A 84 9.25 -16.18 -0.82
C LYS A 84 10.62 -15.99 -1.47
N GLU A 85 11.41 -17.04 -1.63
CA GLU A 85 12.70 -16.99 -2.33
C GLU A 85 12.56 -16.72 -3.82
N MET A 86 11.63 -17.40 -4.50
CA MET A 86 11.31 -17.13 -5.91
C MET A 86 10.83 -15.68 -6.11
N LEU A 87 10.04 -15.16 -5.17
CA LEU A 87 9.50 -13.80 -5.21
C LEU A 87 10.52 -12.72 -4.81
N LYS A 88 11.48 -13.01 -3.93
CA LYS A 88 12.55 -12.05 -3.58
C LYS A 88 13.47 -11.75 -4.76
N ASN A 89 13.63 -12.72 -5.67
CA ASN A 89 14.52 -12.60 -6.83
C ASN A 89 13.83 -11.98 -8.05
N GLY A 90 12.49 -11.84 -8.02
CA GLY A 90 11.75 -11.12 -9.03
C GLY A 90 11.64 -9.65 -8.64
N MET A 91 11.83 -8.74 -9.60
CA MET A 91 11.61 -7.29 -9.48
C MET A 91 10.12 -6.94 -9.30
N LEU A 92 9.40 -7.65 -8.42
CA LEU A 92 7.94 -7.73 -8.36
C LEU A 92 7.27 -6.41 -8.05
N PHE A 93 7.94 -5.55 -7.31
CA PHE A 93 7.44 -4.23 -6.96
C PHE A 93 8.33 -3.10 -7.49
N GLU A 94 9.46 -3.39 -8.14
CA GLU A 94 10.40 -2.34 -8.58
C GLU A 94 9.78 -1.48 -9.68
N THR A 95 9.15 -2.09 -10.68
CA THR A 95 8.45 -1.36 -11.75
C THR A 95 7.33 -0.48 -11.21
N GLU A 96 6.52 -1.01 -10.30
CA GLU A 96 5.41 -0.28 -9.69
C GLU A 96 5.91 0.85 -8.78
N THR A 97 6.95 0.60 -7.99
CA THR A 97 7.60 1.61 -7.14
C THR A 97 8.20 2.71 -8.00
N LEU A 98 8.96 2.36 -9.05
CA LEU A 98 9.58 3.32 -9.98
C LEU A 98 8.53 4.17 -10.71
N MET A 99 7.39 3.56 -11.08
CA MET A 99 6.28 4.25 -11.71
C MET A 99 5.78 5.39 -10.81
N TYR A 100 5.44 5.09 -9.55
CA TYR A 100 4.84 6.08 -8.66
C TYR A 100 5.85 7.03 -8.00
N SER A 101 7.10 6.60 -7.76
CA SER A 101 8.10 7.44 -7.09
C SER A 101 8.87 8.37 -8.03
N THR A 102 9.03 8.00 -9.30
CA THR A 102 9.89 8.72 -10.24
C THR A 102 9.19 9.05 -11.55
N VAL A 103 8.61 8.05 -12.23
CA VAL A 103 8.11 8.23 -13.61
C VAL A 103 6.88 9.15 -13.61
N LEU A 104 5.88 8.88 -12.77
CA LEU A 104 4.64 9.64 -12.73
C LEU A 104 4.87 11.11 -12.30
N PRO A 105 5.67 11.43 -11.26
CA PRO A 105 6.04 12.82 -10.96
C PRO A 105 6.72 13.54 -12.13
N GLU A 106 7.64 12.90 -12.84
CA GLU A 106 8.30 13.50 -13.99
C GLU A 106 7.36 13.69 -15.18
N MET A 107 6.43 12.76 -15.40
CA MET A 107 5.36 12.92 -16.39
C MET A 107 4.52 14.17 -16.09
N TYR A 108 4.07 14.34 -14.85
CA TYR A 108 3.34 15.54 -14.43
C TYR A 108 4.15 16.82 -14.64
N ARG A 109 5.45 16.82 -14.33
CA ARG A 109 6.33 17.97 -14.54
C ARG A 109 6.41 18.36 -16.02
N LEU A 110 6.54 17.38 -16.91
CA LEU A 110 6.61 17.59 -18.36
C LEU A 110 5.28 18.05 -18.95
N MET A 111 4.16 17.45 -18.53
CA MET A 111 2.81 17.84 -18.95
C MET A 111 2.51 19.28 -18.55
N LYS A 112 2.80 19.65 -17.30
CA LYS A 112 2.62 21.02 -16.80
C LYS A 112 3.46 22.04 -17.57
N ALA A 113 4.70 21.69 -17.92
CA ALA A 113 5.54 22.55 -18.75
C ALA A 113 4.97 22.75 -20.17
N ALA A 114 4.17 21.82 -20.66
CA ALA A 114 3.43 21.93 -21.93
C ALA A 114 2.05 22.58 -21.79
N GLY A 115 1.65 23.02 -20.58
CA GLY A 115 0.34 23.59 -20.31
C GLY A 115 -0.80 22.55 -20.17
N ASP A 116 -0.46 21.28 -19.96
CA ASP A 116 -1.41 20.20 -19.70
C ASP A 116 -1.48 19.91 -18.18
N GLU A 117 -2.68 20.05 -17.62
CA GLU A 117 -2.98 19.83 -16.20
C GLU A 117 -3.81 18.54 -15.99
N THR A 118 -3.79 17.62 -16.95
CA THR A 118 -4.51 16.34 -16.85
C THR A 118 -3.98 15.51 -15.66
N GLU A 119 -4.90 15.02 -14.82
CA GLU A 119 -4.60 14.07 -13.74
C GLU A 119 -4.55 12.64 -14.29
N LEU A 120 -3.45 11.94 -14.06
CA LEU A 120 -3.20 10.55 -14.45
C LEU A 120 -3.40 9.60 -13.26
N GLY A 121 -4.32 8.65 -13.39
CA GLY A 121 -4.58 7.59 -12.41
C GLY A 121 -5.63 7.95 -11.34
N PRO A 122 -6.08 6.96 -10.54
CA PRO A 122 -7.01 7.20 -9.44
C PRO A 122 -6.35 7.97 -8.29
N ARG A 123 -7.11 8.86 -7.64
CA ARG A 123 -6.70 9.60 -6.44
C ARG A 123 -6.67 8.72 -5.19
#